data_AF-A0AAD8QK74-F1
#
_entry.id   AF-A0AAD8QK74-F1
#
_cell.length_a   1.000
_cell.length_b   1.000
_cell.length_c   1.000
_cell.angle_alpha   90.00
_cell.angle_beta   90.00
_cell.angle_gamma   90.00
#
_symmetry.space_group_name_H-M   'P 1'
#
loop_
_entity.id
_entity.type
_entity.pdbx_description
1 polymer ?
#
loop_
_entity_poly.entity_id
_entity_poly.type
_entity_poly.pdbx_seq_one_letter_code
_entity_poly.pdbx_strand_id
1 'polypeptide(L)'
;MITGGTLSNVLYTLLACGPGSDGQPLIDYDIAVVSQPCLLLGVSIGVACNVMFPEWLIFPLFSAFLSFATFKTYGNGMRRWRGETAAMRRVLEGASAGEGIEELLIGRKGHGFHWMDLVVLGTVWLFFFTIHLFIRGEGAKGVFDMQTCGVAYWLITMAQIPIAVAFTACIVHQKRKLQTQNCQVVELAIAVKSRLDAMPVYVFSVAALLTGVMNGLFGIGGGLLLNPVLLQTGVPPKTASATTMFMVLFCASMSMVQFIILGVDGIAGALVYAAACFVGSIFGLVVIEGAMRKSGRVSLIVLLVAAVLAVSKGGIAYSGAVRVWAQYTSGQYMGFVLPC
;
A
#
# COMPACT_ATOMS: atom_id res chain seq x y z
N MET A 1 5.50 4.96 12.69
CA MET A 1 5.14 3.53 12.83
C MET A 1 5.17 2.79 11.49
N ILE A 2 4.26 3.06 10.55
CA ILE A 2 4.14 2.33 9.26
C ILE A 2 5.45 2.35 8.46
N THR A 3 6.09 3.52 8.35
CA THR A 3 7.37 3.68 7.65
C THR A 3 8.44 2.77 8.23
N GLY A 4 8.51 2.66 9.57
CA GLY A 4 9.45 1.76 10.24
C GLY A 4 9.18 0.29 9.92
N GLY A 5 7.92 -0.17 10.02
CA GLY A 5 7.56 -1.57 9.74
C GLY A 5 7.72 -1.97 8.27
N THR A 6 7.43 -1.06 7.34
CA THR A 6 7.59 -1.31 5.90
C THR A 6 9.06 -1.24 5.48
N LEU A 7 9.84 -0.34 6.08
CA LEU A 7 11.29 -0.26 5.86
C LEU A 7 11.98 -1.56 6.31
N SER A 8 11.67 -2.06 7.50
CA SER A 8 12.21 -3.35 7.96
C SER A 8 11.83 -4.49 7.05
N ASN A 9 10.60 -4.48 6.52
CA ASN A 9 10.12 -5.55 5.66
C ASN A 9 10.79 -5.54 4.28
N VAL A 10 10.90 -4.37 3.66
CA VAL A 10 11.65 -4.19 2.40
C VAL A 10 13.11 -4.58 2.61
N LEU A 11 13.74 -4.12 3.70
CA LEU A 11 15.12 -4.47 4.02
C LEU A 11 15.29 -5.97 4.24
N TYR A 12 14.41 -6.61 5.01
CA TYR A 12 14.41 -8.05 5.24
C TYR A 12 14.24 -8.82 3.93
N THR A 13 13.31 -8.39 3.09
CA THR A 13 13.05 -9.00 1.78
C THR A 13 14.27 -8.92 0.86
N LEU A 14 14.97 -7.78 0.85
CA LEU A 14 16.18 -7.59 0.04
C LEU A 14 17.39 -8.38 0.59
N LEU A 15 17.51 -8.51 1.92
CA LEU A 15 18.64 -9.20 2.56
C LEU A 15 18.47 -10.71 2.65
N ALA A 16 17.31 -11.19 3.11
CA ALA A 16 17.05 -12.61 3.39
C ALA A 16 16.69 -13.41 2.12
N CYS A 17 16.05 -12.75 1.16
CA CYS A 17 15.74 -13.33 -0.16
C CYS A 17 16.64 -12.72 -1.25
N GLY A 18 17.93 -12.48 -0.95
CA GLY A 18 18.94 -11.98 -1.90
C GLY A 18 18.80 -12.65 -3.28
N PRO A 19 19.22 -11.98 -4.38
CA PRO A 19 18.81 -12.32 -5.74
C PRO A 19 18.88 -13.83 -5.96
N GLY A 20 17.70 -14.47 -5.99
CA GLY A 20 17.61 -15.92 -6.09
C GLY A 20 18.33 -16.39 -7.35
N SER A 21 18.73 -17.66 -7.38
CA SER A 21 19.48 -18.29 -8.48
C SER A 21 18.94 -18.06 -9.91
N ASP A 22 17.72 -17.51 -10.07
CA ASP A 22 17.08 -17.16 -11.36
C ASP A 22 17.02 -15.66 -11.69
N GLY A 23 17.61 -14.76 -10.88
CA GLY A 23 17.74 -13.33 -11.22
C GLY A 23 16.44 -12.52 -11.32
N GLN A 24 15.28 -13.09 -10.97
CA GLN A 24 14.00 -12.37 -11.02
C GLN A 24 13.83 -11.43 -9.82
N PRO A 25 13.55 -10.13 -10.03
CA PRO A 25 13.28 -9.22 -8.92
C PRO A 25 11.98 -9.62 -8.21
N LEU A 26 12.03 -9.70 -6.87
CA LEU A 26 10.85 -10.03 -6.06
C LEU A 26 9.82 -8.88 -6.05
N ILE A 27 10.28 -7.66 -6.30
CA ILE A 27 9.48 -6.44 -6.39
C ILE A 27 9.20 -6.16 -7.86
N ASP A 28 7.93 -6.08 -8.22
CA ASP A 28 7.46 -5.69 -9.54
C ASP A 28 7.45 -4.15 -9.64
N TYR A 29 8.59 -3.59 -10.03
CA TYR A 29 8.78 -2.15 -10.22
C TYR A 29 7.89 -1.58 -11.32
N ASP A 30 7.54 -2.42 -12.29
CA ASP A 30 6.70 -2.08 -13.43
C ASP A 30 5.29 -1.66 -13.00
N ILE A 31 4.74 -2.33 -11.98
CA ILE A 31 3.45 -1.96 -11.36
C ILE A 31 3.64 -0.80 -10.37
N ALA A 32 4.75 -0.80 -9.61
CA ALA A 32 5.05 0.26 -8.64
C ALA A 32 5.08 1.64 -9.28
N VAL A 33 5.86 1.80 -10.36
CA VAL A 33 6.05 3.09 -11.04
C VAL A 33 4.74 3.64 -11.61
N VAL A 34 3.84 2.80 -12.12
CA VAL A 34 2.53 3.23 -12.67
C VAL A 34 1.55 3.60 -11.55
N SER A 35 1.53 2.85 -10.46
CA SER A 35 0.59 3.07 -9.35
C SER A 35 0.98 4.24 -8.44
N GLN A 36 2.28 4.56 -8.36
CA GLN A 36 2.82 5.50 -7.38
C GLN A 36 2.23 6.92 -7.45
N PRO A 37 2.11 7.58 -8.63
CA PRO A 37 1.59 8.94 -8.70
C PRO A 37 0.15 9.03 -8.17
N CYS A 38 -0.70 8.05 -8.52
CA CYS A 38 -2.06 7.97 -8.01
C CYS A 38 -2.10 7.69 -6.51
N LEU A 39 -1.18 6.86 -6.02
CA LEU A 39 -1.08 6.51 -4.61
C LEU A 39 -0.63 7.70 -3.75
N LEU A 40 0.35 8.48 -4.21
CA LEU A 40 0.82 9.71 -3.54
C LEU A 40 -0.21 10.84 -3.59
N LEU A 41 -0.94 10.97 -4.71
CA LEU A 41 -2.09 11.88 -4.81
C LEU A 41 -3.15 11.50 -3.77
N GLY A 42 -3.48 10.21 -3.67
CA GLY A 42 -4.43 9.70 -2.68
C GLY A 42 -3.98 9.98 -1.25
N VAL A 43 -2.71 9.78 -0.94
CA VAL A 43 -2.13 10.12 0.38
C VAL A 43 -2.37 11.58 0.74
N SER A 44 -2.09 12.47 -0.19
CA SER A 44 -2.23 13.92 0.01
C SER A 44 -3.68 14.29 0.35
N ILE A 45 -4.64 13.72 -0.40
CA ILE A 45 -6.08 13.86 -0.11
C ILE A 45 -6.43 13.25 1.26
N GLY A 46 -5.92 12.05 1.56
CA GLY A 46 -6.20 11.34 2.80
C GLY A 46 -5.71 12.07 4.05
N VAL A 47 -4.51 12.67 3.99
CA VAL A 47 -3.96 13.47 5.09
C VAL A 47 -4.75 14.78 5.26
N ALA A 48 -5.14 15.43 4.17
CA ALA A 48 -6.02 16.59 4.25
C ALA A 48 -7.37 16.23 4.91
N CYS A 49 -7.99 15.11 4.53
CA CYS A 49 -9.20 14.61 5.18
C CYS A 49 -8.98 14.25 6.65
N ASN A 50 -7.80 13.72 7.03
CA ASN A 50 -7.48 13.40 8.42
C ASN A 50 -7.49 14.64 9.32
N VAL A 51 -6.97 15.77 8.81
CA VAL A 51 -6.96 17.04 9.55
C VAL A 51 -8.34 17.69 9.60
N MET A 52 -9.12 17.59 8.52
CA MET A 52 -10.44 18.24 8.42
C MET A 52 -11.55 17.48 9.16
N PHE A 53 -11.46 16.15 9.22
CA PHE A 53 -12.53 15.32 9.75
C PHE A 53 -12.45 15.21 11.27
N PRO A 54 -13.58 15.38 11.98
CA PRO A 54 -13.61 15.22 13.42
C PRO A 54 -13.43 13.75 13.83
N GLU A 55 -12.95 13.53 15.05
CA GLU A 55 -12.67 12.19 15.58
C GLU A 55 -13.90 11.27 15.53
N TRP A 56 -15.10 11.81 15.80
CA TRP A 56 -16.35 11.04 15.74
C TRP A 56 -16.68 10.52 14.35
N LEU A 57 -16.09 11.08 13.28
CA LEU A 57 -16.24 10.58 11.91
C LEU A 57 -15.11 9.61 11.54
N ILE A 58 -13.88 9.91 11.94
CA ILE A 58 -12.71 9.07 11.61
C ILE A 58 -12.81 7.69 12.29
N PHE A 59 -13.14 7.63 13.58
CA PHE A 59 -13.21 6.36 14.32
C PHE A 59 -14.23 5.36 13.76
N PRO A 60 -15.51 5.72 13.48
CA PRO A 60 -16.45 4.77 12.89
C PRO A 60 -16.08 4.42 11.45
N LEU A 61 -15.54 5.36 10.66
CA LEU A 61 -15.09 5.05 9.30
C LEU A 61 -13.93 4.04 9.30
N PHE A 62 -12.97 4.22 10.21
CA PHE A 62 -11.87 3.28 10.39
C PHE A 62 -12.36 1.92 10.91
N SER A 63 -13.29 1.92 11.87
CA SER A 63 -13.92 0.70 12.39
C SER A 63 -14.71 -0.06 11.32
N ALA A 64 -15.44 0.65 10.45
CA ALA A 64 -16.15 0.06 9.32
C ALA A 64 -15.17 -0.56 8.32
N PHE A 65 -14.06 0.11 8.02
CA PHE A 65 -13.01 -0.45 7.17
C PHE A 65 -12.38 -1.70 7.78
N LEU A 66 -12.00 -1.68 9.06
CA LEU A 66 -11.47 -2.86 9.73
C LEU A 66 -12.47 -4.00 9.78
N SER A 67 -13.77 -3.70 9.91
CA SER A 67 -14.84 -4.70 9.82
C SER A 67 -14.88 -5.37 8.46
N PHE A 68 -14.87 -4.57 7.38
CA PHE A 68 -14.82 -5.07 6.01
C PHE A 68 -13.56 -5.90 5.74
N ALA A 69 -12.40 -5.39 6.16
CA ALA A 69 -11.11 -6.06 6.02
C ALA A 69 -11.08 -7.38 6.78
N THR A 70 -11.57 -7.40 8.03
CA THR A 70 -11.66 -8.61 8.87
C THR A 70 -12.59 -9.62 8.22
N PHE A 71 -13.78 -9.21 7.77
CA PHE A 71 -14.74 -10.11 7.13
C PHE A 71 -14.16 -10.74 5.85
N LYS A 72 -13.56 -9.92 4.98
CA LYS A 72 -12.91 -10.39 3.74
C LYS A 72 -11.73 -11.32 4.03
N THR A 73 -10.90 -10.97 5.01
CA THR A 73 -9.71 -11.76 5.38
C THR A 73 -10.10 -13.08 6.02
N TYR A 74 -11.07 -13.07 6.93
CA TYR A 74 -11.61 -14.27 7.56
C TYR A 74 -12.26 -15.21 6.54
N GLY A 75 -13.08 -14.68 5.62
CA GLY A 75 -13.68 -15.47 4.55
C GLY A 75 -12.63 -16.12 3.64
N ASN A 76 -11.59 -15.37 3.25
CA ASN A 76 -10.48 -15.89 2.45
C ASN A 76 -9.63 -16.91 3.23
N GLY A 77 -9.40 -16.67 4.52
CA GLY A 77 -8.68 -17.58 5.41
C GLY A 77 -9.44 -18.89 5.58
N MET A 78 -10.75 -18.83 5.79
CA MET A 78 -11.60 -20.01 5.93
C MET A 78 -11.73 -20.81 4.62
N ARG A 79 -11.81 -20.12 3.47
CA ARG A 79 -11.75 -20.79 2.15
C ARG A 79 -10.42 -21.51 1.96
N ARG A 80 -9.28 -20.87 2.29
CA ARG A 80 -7.96 -21.50 2.23
C ARG A 80 -7.84 -22.67 3.21
N TRP A 81 -8.32 -22.52 4.44
CA TRP A 81 -8.32 -23.58 5.43
C TRP A 81 -9.09 -24.80 4.93
N ARG A 82 -10.31 -24.60 4.38
CA ARG A 82 -11.09 -25.69 3.80
C ARG A 82 -10.38 -26.34 2.61
N GLY A 83 -9.74 -25.55 1.74
CA GLY A 83 -8.97 -26.05 0.61
C GLY A 83 -7.74 -26.87 1.03
N GLU A 84 -6.93 -26.35 1.95
CA GLU A 84 -5.76 -27.03 2.52
C GLU A 84 -6.16 -28.30 3.29
N THR A 85 -7.26 -28.25 4.04
CA THR A 85 -7.78 -29.42 4.78
C THR A 85 -8.33 -30.49 3.84
N ALA A 86 -9.02 -30.09 2.76
CA ALA A 86 -9.50 -31.01 1.74
C ALA A 86 -8.35 -31.61 0.91
N ALA A 87 -7.34 -30.83 0.56
CA ALA A 87 -6.14 -31.31 -0.11
C ALA A 87 -5.34 -32.26 0.80
N MET A 88 -5.19 -31.95 2.08
CA MET A 88 -4.53 -32.84 3.05
C MET A 88 -5.31 -34.14 3.24
N ARG A 89 -6.66 -34.10 3.25
CA ARG A 89 -7.50 -35.31 3.26
C ARG A 89 -7.33 -36.12 1.97
N ARG A 90 -7.25 -35.48 0.80
CA ARG A 90 -6.97 -36.17 -0.48
C ARG A 90 -5.55 -36.72 -0.59
N VAL A 91 -4.55 -36.12 0.06
CA VAL A 91 -3.19 -36.67 0.14
C VAL A 91 -3.16 -37.88 1.09
N LEU A 92 -3.92 -37.82 2.19
CA LEU A 92 -4.08 -38.94 3.12
C LEU A 92 -4.87 -40.11 2.49
N GLU A 93 -5.89 -39.81 1.67
CA GLU A 93 -6.70 -40.79 0.91
C GLU A 93 -6.04 -41.20 -0.42
N GLY A 94 -5.11 -40.39 -0.94
CA GLY A 94 -4.53 -40.49 -2.28
C GLY A 94 -3.05 -40.87 -2.31
N ALA A 95 -2.47 -41.32 -1.19
CA ALA A 95 -1.16 -41.99 -1.15
C ALA A 95 -1.14 -43.36 -1.91
N SER A 96 -2.09 -43.58 -2.83
CA SER A 96 -2.20 -44.69 -3.77
C SER A 96 -2.15 -44.26 -5.25
N ALA A 97 -1.92 -43.00 -5.60
CA ALA A 97 -1.80 -42.61 -7.01
C ALA A 97 -0.82 -41.47 -7.22
N GLY A 98 0.11 -41.70 -8.15
CA GLY A 98 1.39 -41.02 -8.27
C GLY A 98 1.39 -39.60 -8.82
N GLU A 99 2.61 -39.08 -8.73
CA GLU A 99 3.21 -37.82 -9.16
C GLU A 99 2.82 -37.32 -10.56
N GLY A 100 2.77 -35.99 -10.71
CA GLY A 100 2.51 -35.28 -11.97
C GLY A 100 2.74 -33.78 -11.83
N ILE A 101 4.00 -33.42 -11.64
CA ILE A 101 4.66 -32.12 -11.49
C ILE A 101 4.50 -31.28 -12.78
N GLU A 102 3.96 -30.07 -12.70
CA GLU A 102 4.74 -28.81 -12.71
C GLU A 102 5.37 -28.49 -14.07
N GLU A 103 4.55 -28.14 -15.07
CA GLU A 103 5.08 -27.57 -16.32
C GLU A 103 4.04 -26.68 -17.03
N LEU A 104 3.81 -25.47 -16.51
CA LEU A 104 3.21 -24.37 -17.30
C LEU A 104 3.42 -22.96 -16.72
N LEU A 105 4.25 -22.80 -15.67
CA LEU A 105 4.64 -21.50 -15.12
C LEU A 105 5.97 -20.97 -15.69
N ILE A 106 6.52 -21.61 -16.72
CA ILE A 106 7.75 -21.20 -17.38
C ILE A 106 7.39 -20.28 -18.55
N GLY A 107 7.30 -18.98 -18.29
CA GLY A 107 6.97 -18.06 -19.38
C GLY A 107 6.88 -16.57 -19.08
N ARG A 108 7.47 -16.06 -18.00
CA ARG A 108 7.70 -14.62 -17.88
C ARG A 108 9.10 -14.39 -17.32
N LYS A 109 10.07 -14.25 -18.24
CA LYS A 109 11.41 -13.75 -17.92
C LYS A 109 11.26 -12.36 -17.31
N GLY A 110 11.37 -12.27 -15.98
CA GLY A 110 11.46 -11.00 -15.27
C GLY A 110 12.79 -10.34 -15.61
N HIS A 111 12.73 -9.14 -16.22
CA HIS A 111 13.92 -8.31 -16.44
C HIS A 111 14.57 -7.95 -15.10
N GLY A 112 15.90 -7.97 -15.07
CA GLY A 112 16.72 -7.73 -13.88
C GLY A 112 16.54 -6.34 -13.27
N PHE A 113 17.21 -6.15 -12.13
CA PHE A 113 17.19 -4.95 -11.29
C PHE A 113 17.37 -3.64 -12.08
N HIS A 114 16.27 -2.98 -12.43
CA HIS A 114 16.29 -1.68 -13.10
C HIS A 114 16.44 -0.55 -12.07
N TRP A 115 17.69 -0.16 -11.82
CA TRP A 115 18.02 1.08 -11.09
C TRP A 115 17.27 2.30 -11.63
N MET A 116 16.95 2.30 -12.93
CA MET A 116 16.19 3.36 -13.57
C MET A 116 14.77 3.49 -13.01
N ASP A 117 14.09 2.39 -12.72
CA ASP A 117 12.73 2.42 -12.16
C ASP A 117 12.73 2.97 -10.73
N LEU A 118 13.76 2.65 -9.95
CA LEU A 118 14.00 3.22 -8.63
C LEU A 118 14.27 4.72 -8.68
N VAL A 119 15.08 5.17 -9.66
CA VAL A 119 15.36 6.60 -9.89
C VAL A 119 14.08 7.34 -10.30
N VAL A 120 13.27 6.78 -11.21
CA VAL A 120 11.98 7.36 -11.59
C VAL A 120 11.05 7.46 -10.38
N LEU A 121 10.94 6.40 -9.58
CA LEU A 121 10.08 6.38 -8.39
C LEU A 121 10.53 7.40 -7.33
N GLY A 122 11.84 7.50 -7.10
CA GLY A 122 12.44 8.50 -6.21
C GLY A 122 12.22 9.92 -6.72
N THR A 123 12.30 10.14 -8.04
CA THR A 123 12.07 11.44 -8.66
C THR A 123 10.60 11.87 -8.52
N VAL A 124 9.64 10.97 -8.78
CA VAL A 124 8.21 11.24 -8.57
C VAL A 124 7.94 11.58 -7.10
N TRP A 125 8.49 10.79 -6.18
CA TRP A 125 8.35 11.06 -4.74
C TRP A 125 8.94 12.42 -4.35
N LEU A 126 10.16 12.74 -4.80
CA LEU A 126 10.81 14.02 -4.55
C LEU A 126 10.01 15.19 -5.11
N PHE A 127 9.41 15.04 -6.29
CA PHE A 127 8.57 16.08 -6.88
C PHE A 127 7.33 16.37 -6.02
N PHE A 128 6.59 15.33 -5.61
CA PHE A 128 5.49 15.48 -4.66
C PHE A 128 5.96 16.07 -3.32
N PHE A 129 7.10 15.63 -2.79
CA PHE A 129 7.71 16.15 -1.59
C PHE A 129 8.02 17.65 -1.70
N THR A 130 8.62 18.10 -2.80
CA THR A 130 8.90 19.53 -3.03
C THR A 130 7.61 20.35 -3.08
N ILE A 131 6.56 19.87 -3.74
CA ILE A 131 5.25 20.54 -3.75
C ILE A 131 4.70 20.68 -2.33
N HIS A 132 4.81 19.65 -1.50
CA HIS A 132 4.34 19.72 -0.10
C HIS A 132 5.22 20.61 0.77
N LEU A 133 6.51 20.70 0.51
CA LEU A 133 7.38 21.70 1.13
C LEU A 133 6.97 23.12 0.73
N PHE A 134 6.56 23.35 -0.52
CA PHE A 134 6.06 24.66 -0.97
C PHE A 134 4.72 25.03 -0.32
N ILE A 135 3.90 24.04 0.06
CA ILE A 135 2.63 24.26 0.80
C ILE A 135 2.87 24.62 2.28
N ARG A 136 4.05 24.34 2.86
CA ARG A 136 4.40 24.66 4.26
C ARG A 136 4.67 26.17 4.42
N GLY A 137 3.63 26.93 4.76
CA GLY A 137 3.71 28.31 5.27
C GLY A 137 3.78 28.37 6.79
N GLU A 138 4.60 29.30 7.30
CA GLU A 138 4.89 29.67 8.69
C GLU A 138 5.58 28.62 9.60
N GLY A 139 6.91 28.74 9.72
CA GLY A 139 7.67 28.08 10.79
C GLY A 139 9.18 27.95 10.53
N ALA A 140 9.61 27.93 9.27
CA ALA A 140 11.03 27.89 8.91
C ALA A 140 11.27 28.57 7.55
N LYS A 141 11.70 29.84 7.57
CA LYS A 141 12.28 30.64 6.46
C LYS A 141 11.97 30.15 5.03
N GLY A 142 10.68 30.03 4.69
CA GLY A 142 10.21 29.81 3.33
C GLY A 142 10.10 31.16 2.60
N VAL A 143 10.41 31.17 1.31
CA VAL A 143 10.56 32.38 0.47
C VAL A 143 9.22 33.04 0.09
N PHE A 144 8.07 32.41 0.37
CA PHE A 144 6.75 32.96 0.07
C PHE A 144 5.81 32.87 1.26
N ASP A 145 5.38 34.02 1.76
CA ASP A 145 4.32 34.19 2.73
C ASP A 145 2.97 33.92 2.04
N MET A 146 2.49 32.67 2.11
CA MET A 146 1.20 32.28 1.52
C MET A 146 0.16 32.16 2.63
N GLN A 147 -0.84 33.04 2.60
CA GLN A 147 -2.02 32.95 3.46
C GLN A 147 -2.67 31.57 3.35
N THR A 148 -2.92 30.94 4.50
CA THR A 148 -3.78 29.77 4.63
C THR A 148 -5.13 30.09 3.99
N CYS A 149 -5.58 29.24 3.05
CA CYS A 149 -6.77 29.43 2.22
C CYS A 149 -6.75 30.54 1.15
N GLY A 150 -5.58 31.04 0.76
CA GLY A 150 -5.43 31.83 -0.47
C GLY A 150 -5.70 31.00 -1.74
N VAL A 151 -6.01 31.69 -2.85
CA VAL A 151 -6.17 31.06 -4.19
C VAL A 151 -4.94 30.26 -4.58
N ALA A 152 -3.74 30.70 -4.16
CA ALA A 152 -2.48 29.99 -4.39
C ALA A 152 -2.43 28.59 -3.76
N TYR A 153 -2.94 28.42 -2.53
CA TYR A 153 -2.98 27.11 -1.85
C TYR A 153 -3.86 26.11 -2.61
N TRP A 154 -5.05 26.55 -3.03
CA TRP A 154 -5.97 25.72 -3.82
C TRP A 154 -5.43 25.43 -5.21
N LEU A 155 -4.77 26.39 -5.86
CA LEU A 155 -4.13 26.17 -7.16
C LEU A 155 -3.00 25.14 -7.07
N ILE A 156 -2.14 25.20 -6.04
CA ILE A 156 -1.04 24.25 -5.84
C ILE A 156 -1.60 22.85 -5.51
N THR A 157 -2.66 22.78 -4.72
CA THR A 157 -3.36 21.50 -4.41
C THR A 157 -3.99 20.91 -5.67
N MET A 158 -4.68 21.72 -6.47
CA MET A 158 -5.26 21.28 -7.75
C MET A 158 -4.21 20.90 -8.78
N ALA A 159 -3.02 21.52 -8.76
CA ALA A 159 -1.90 21.18 -9.64
C ALA A 159 -1.36 19.77 -9.43
N GLN A 160 -1.60 19.14 -8.27
CA GLN A 160 -1.18 17.75 -8.01
C GLN A 160 -1.88 16.74 -8.94
N ILE A 161 -3.13 17.02 -9.35
CA ILE A 161 -3.93 16.15 -10.24
C ILE A 161 -3.34 16.09 -11.66
N PRO A 162 -3.16 17.21 -12.39
CA PRO A 162 -2.59 17.17 -13.74
C PRO A 162 -1.13 16.65 -13.72
N ILE A 163 -0.38 16.90 -12.65
CA ILE A 163 0.96 16.35 -12.45
C ILE A 163 0.89 14.82 -12.35
N ALA A 164 0.04 14.27 -11.49
CA ALA A 164 -0.12 12.82 -11.35
C ALA A 164 -0.51 12.18 -12.69
N VAL A 165 -1.47 12.79 -13.40
CA VAL A 165 -1.92 12.32 -14.72
C VAL A 165 -0.79 12.41 -15.75
N ALA A 166 -0.03 13.50 -15.78
CA ALA A 166 1.08 13.69 -16.71
C ALA A 166 2.20 12.67 -16.48
N PHE A 167 2.58 12.41 -15.22
CA PHE A 167 3.57 11.38 -14.89
C PHE A 167 3.08 9.99 -15.29
N THR A 168 1.86 9.60 -14.92
CA THR A 168 1.29 8.31 -15.30
C THR A 168 1.20 8.16 -16.83
N ALA A 169 0.77 9.21 -17.54
CA ALA A 169 0.69 9.21 -19.00
C ALA A 169 2.08 9.13 -19.65
N CYS A 170 3.07 9.87 -19.14
CA CYS A 170 4.44 9.86 -19.65
C CYS A 170 5.10 8.48 -19.44
N ILE A 171 4.96 7.89 -18.25
CA ILE A 171 5.45 6.54 -17.92
C ILE A 171 4.81 5.51 -18.85
N VAL A 172 3.48 5.56 -19.03
CA VAL A 172 2.77 4.65 -19.94
C VAL A 172 3.22 4.86 -21.39
N HIS A 173 3.41 6.10 -21.84
CA HIS A 173 3.93 6.38 -23.18
C HIS A 173 5.35 5.88 -23.39
N GLN A 174 6.24 6.12 -22.42
CA GLN A 174 7.64 5.69 -22.50
C GLN A 174 7.73 4.16 -22.56
N LYS A 175 6.91 3.46 -21.76
CA LYS A 175 6.85 2.00 -21.72
C LYS A 175 6.19 1.40 -22.97
N ARG A 176 5.14 2.04 -23.50
CA ARG A 176 4.49 1.65 -24.76
C ARG A 176 5.43 1.83 -25.96
N LYS A 177 6.23 2.91 -25.96
CA LYS A 177 7.26 3.17 -26.98
C LYS A 177 8.36 2.11 -26.96
N LEU A 178 8.80 1.70 -25.77
CA LEU A 178 9.79 0.63 -25.60
C LEU A 178 9.25 -0.74 -26.04
N GLN A 179 7.95 -1.03 -25.80
CA GLN A 179 7.29 -2.26 -26.26
C GLN A 179 7.08 -2.30 -27.77
N THR A 180 6.87 -1.15 -28.42
CA THR A 180 6.64 -1.06 -29.87
C THR A 180 7.87 -1.50 -30.68
N GLN A 181 9.07 -1.44 -30.11
CA GLN A 181 10.30 -1.91 -30.76
C GLN A 181 10.42 -3.45 -30.84
N ASN A 182 9.69 -4.21 -30.01
CA ASN A 182 9.86 -5.67 -29.88
C ASN A 182 8.77 -6.50 -30.59
N CYS A 183 7.81 -5.86 -31.28
CA CYS A 183 6.58 -6.51 -31.73
C CYS A 183 6.36 -6.41 -33.25
N GLN A 184 7.10 -7.20 -34.04
CA GLN A 184 6.74 -7.46 -35.46
C GLN A 184 6.15 -8.86 -35.70
N VAL A 185 5.99 -9.70 -34.67
CA VAL A 185 5.61 -11.13 -34.87
C VAL A 185 4.21 -11.50 -34.37
N VAL A 186 3.47 -10.60 -33.70
CA VAL A 186 2.27 -10.98 -32.90
C VAL A 186 1.03 -10.12 -33.22
N GLU A 187 0.83 -9.68 -34.46
CA GLU A 187 -0.10 -8.57 -34.73
C GLU A 187 -1.61 -8.94 -34.72
N LEU A 188 -1.99 -10.18 -35.06
CA LEU A 188 -3.43 -10.53 -35.19
C LEU A 188 -4.12 -10.93 -33.86
N ALA A 189 -3.37 -11.43 -32.87
CA ALA A 189 -3.91 -11.79 -31.55
C ALA A 189 -3.97 -10.61 -30.55
N ILE A 190 -3.26 -9.51 -30.85
CA ILE A 190 -3.09 -8.37 -29.92
C ILE A 190 -4.23 -7.34 -30.02
N ALA A 191 -4.92 -7.21 -31.15
CA ALA A 191 -5.95 -6.17 -31.32
C ALA A 191 -7.16 -6.33 -30.37
N VAL A 192 -7.56 -7.56 -30.05
CA VAL A 192 -8.60 -7.86 -29.04
C VAL A 192 -8.02 -7.80 -27.61
N LYS A 193 -6.76 -8.21 -27.43
CA LYS A 193 -6.05 -8.19 -26.14
C LYS A 193 -5.78 -6.76 -25.63
N SER A 194 -5.49 -5.82 -26.54
CA SER A 194 -5.17 -4.42 -26.23
C SER A 194 -6.36 -3.61 -25.67
N ARG A 195 -7.61 -3.91 -26.06
CA ARG A 195 -8.81 -3.27 -25.47
C ARG A 195 -9.12 -3.81 -24.06
N LEU A 196 -8.73 -5.05 -23.78
CA LEU A 196 -8.85 -5.68 -22.46
C LEU A 196 -7.68 -5.31 -21.52
N ASP A 197 -6.51 -4.96 -22.06
CA ASP A 197 -5.31 -4.50 -21.32
C ASP A 197 -5.37 -3.04 -20.85
N ALA A 198 -6.30 -2.22 -21.35
CA ALA A 198 -6.52 -0.85 -20.85
C ALA A 198 -7.38 -0.81 -19.56
N MET A 199 -8.25 -1.80 -19.37
CA MET A 199 -9.07 -1.98 -18.16
C MET A 199 -8.24 -2.16 -16.88
N PRO A 200 -7.18 -2.98 -16.83
CA PRO A 200 -6.38 -3.16 -15.62
C PRO A 200 -5.65 -1.87 -15.22
N VAL A 201 -5.16 -1.05 -16.16
CA VAL A 201 -4.43 0.19 -15.81
C VAL A 201 -5.33 1.19 -15.08
N TYR A 202 -6.56 1.39 -15.55
CA TYR A 202 -7.53 2.26 -14.87
C TYR A 202 -7.93 1.68 -13.50
N VAL A 203 -8.19 0.37 -13.42
CA VAL A 203 -8.51 -0.31 -12.15
C VAL A 203 -7.36 -0.17 -11.14
N PHE A 204 -6.10 -0.34 -11.57
CA PHE A 204 -4.93 -0.13 -10.72
C PHE A 204 -4.80 1.32 -10.25
N SER A 205 -5.05 2.28 -11.13
CA SER A 205 -4.95 3.71 -10.80
C SER A 205 -6.01 4.11 -9.76
N VAL A 206 -7.26 3.66 -9.94
CA VAL A 206 -8.35 3.92 -8.99
C VAL A 206 -8.10 3.18 -7.67
N ALA A 207 -7.68 1.92 -7.72
CA ALA A 207 -7.35 1.16 -6.51
C ALA A 207 -6.17 1.77 -5.75
N ALA A 208 -5.14 2.24 -6.45
CA ALA A 208 -3.98 2.92 -5.86
C ALA A 208 -4.38 4.26 -5.24
N LEU A 209 -5.23 5.05 -5.91
CA LEU A 209 -5.77 6.30 -5.37
C LEU A 209 -6.57 6.05 -4.08
N LEU A 210 -7.53 5.12 -4.11
CA LEU A 210 -8.35 4.78 -2.94
C LEU A 210 -7.47 4.26 -1.79
N THR A 211 -6.52 3.40 -2.11
CA THR A 211 -5.54 2.89 -1.15
C THR A 211 -4.70 4.01 -0.54
N GLY A 212 -4.29 5.00 -1.35
CA GLY A 212 -3.58 6.20 -0.90
C GLY A 212 -4.41 7.04 0.05
N VAL A 213 -5.68 7.33 -0.30
CA VAL A 213 -6.61 8.08 0.56
C VAL A 213 -6.75 7.39 1.91
N MET A 214 -6.95 6.08 1.91
CA MET A 214 -7.08 5.30 3.13
C MET A 214 -5.78 5.22 3.94
N ASN A 215 -4.63 5.20 3.26
CA ASN A 215 -3.33 5.27 3.93
C ASN A 215 -3.11 6.63 4.61
N GLY A 216 -3.40 7.73 3.91
CA GLY A 216 -3.28 9.08 4.47
C GLY A 216 -4.28 9.33 5.61
N LEU A 217 -5.50 8.80 5.50
CA LEU A 217 -6.57 9.01 6.48
C LEU A 217 -6.40 8.18 7.76
N PHE A 218 -6.00 6.91 7.64
CA PHE A 218 -5.96 5.98 8.79
C PHE A 218 -4.56 5.51 9.18
N GLY A 219 -3.58 5.61 8.27
CA GLY A 219 -2.24 5.08 8.53
C GLY A 219 -2.18 3.56 8.68
N ILE A 220 -2.96 2.79 7.90
CA ILE A 220 -2.97 1.32 8.00
C ILE A 220 -1.88 0.66 7.13
N GLY A 221 -1.27 1.40 6.21
CA GLY A 221 -0.39 0.84 5.19
C GLY A 221 -1.24 0.18 4.10
N GLY A 222 -1.26 0.78 2.91
CA GLY A 222 -2.11 0.42 1.77
C GLY A 222 -2.08 -1.04 1.25
N GLY A 223 -1.19 -1.90 1.77
CA GLY A 223 -1.02 -3.28 1.31
C GLY A 223 -2.27 -4.14 1.49
N LEU A 224 -3.13 -3.85 2.46
CA LEU A 224 -4.37 -4.61 2.68
C LEU A 224 -5.37 -4.52 1.49
N LEU A 225 -5.38 -3.38 0.80
CA LEU A 225 -6.23 -3.13 -0.37
C LEU A 225 -5.51 -3.45 -1.67
N LEU A 226 -4.22 -3.13 -1.76
CA LEU A 226 -3.46 -3.28 -2.98
C LEU A 226 -3.09 -4.75 -3.27
N ASN A 227 -2.80 -5.53 -2.23
CA ASN A 227 -2.44 -6.95 -2.38
C ASN A 227 -3.55 -7.79 -3.03
N PRO A 228 -4.83 -7.74 -2.60
CA PRO A 228 -5.89 -8.49 -3.28
C PRO A 228 -6.13 -8.02 -4.73
N VAL A 229 -5.91 -6.74 -5.05
CA VAL A 229 -6.02 -6.24 -6.43
C VAL A 229 -4.91 -6.82 -7.33
N LEU A 230 -3.68 -6.93 -6.80
CA LEU A 230 -2.57 -7.57 -7.52
C LEU A 230 -2.80 -9.08 -7.72
N LEU A 231 -3.36 -9.76 -6.73
CA LEU A 231 -3.70 -11.17 -6.86
C LEU A 231 -4.81 -11.42 -7.89
N GLN A 232 -5.82 -10.55 -7.96
CA GLN A 232 -6.91 -10.65 -8.94
C GLN A 232 -6.44 -10.43 -10.37
N THR A 233 -5.32 -9.72 -10.56
CA THR A 233 -4.72 -9.45 -11.86
C THR A 233 -3.64 -10.48 -12.25
N GLY A 234 -3.50 -11.55 -11.46
CA GLY A 234 -2.64 -12.68 -11.78
C GLY A 234 -1.19 -12.55 -11.32
N VAL A 235 -0.85 -11.53 -10.51
CA VAL A 235 0.49 -11.38 -9.94
C VAL A 235 0.70 -12.48 -8.88
N PRO A 236 1.82 -13.22 -8.90
CA PRO A 236 2.06 -14.27 -7.92
C PRO A 236 2.12 -13.70 -6.49
N PRO A 237 1.63 -14.43 -5.47
CA PRO A 237 1.45 -13.91 -4.12
C PRO A 237 2.75 -13.45 -3.46
N LYS A 238 3.87 -14.09 -3.80
CA LYS A 238 5.20 -13.73 -3.29
C LYS A 238 5.65 -12.35 -3.79
N THR A 239 5.47 -12.07 -5.08
CA THR A 239 5.86 -10.77 -5.67
C THR A 239 4.83 -9.68 -5.38
N ALA A 240 3.54 -10.00 -5.35
CA ALA A 240 2.48 -9.07 -4.97
C ALA A 240 2.73 -8.51 -3.55
N SER A 241 3.05 -9.37 -2.58
CA SER A 241 3.36 -8.96 -1.22
C SER A 241 4.56 -8.00 -1.16
N ALA A 242 5.69 -8.38 -1.76
CA ALA A 242 6.91 -7.55 -1.77
C ALA A 242 6.68 -6.19 -2.46
N THR A 243 5.97 -6.20 -3.58
CA THR A 243 5.62 -5.01 -4.36
C THR A 243 4.74 -4.06 -3.56
N THR A 244 3.71 -4.55 -2.87
CA THR A 244 2.87 -3.70 -2.02
C THR A 244 3.64 -3.10 -0.85
N MET A 245 4.50 -3.87 -0.18
CA MET A 245 5.30 -3.38 0.95
C MET A 245 6.24 -2.27 0.52
N PHE A 246 6.83 -2.41 -0.67
CA PHE A 246 7.65 -1.39 -1.28
C PHE A 246 6.85 -0.11 -1.63
N MET A 247 5.68 -0.23 -2.27
CA MET A 247 4.82 0.93 -2.55
C MET A 247 4.38 1.64 -1.24
N VAL A 248 4.02 0.86 -0.21
CA VAL A 248 3.60 1.40 1.09
C VAL A 248 4.73 2.13 1.80
N LEU A 249 6.00 1.74 1.61
CA LEU A 249 7.15 2.46 2.19
C LEU A 249 7.20 3.92 1.72
N PHE A 250 7.11 4.17 0.41
CA PHE A 250 7.12 5.54 -0.14
C PHE A 250 5.87 6.34 0.22
N CYS A 251 4.73 5.66 0.27
CA CYS A 251 3.46 6.22 0.68
C CYS A 251 3.51 6.70 2.15
N ALA A 252 3.99 5.83 3.04
CA ALA A 252 4.11 6.11 4.46
C ALA A 252 5.20 7.14 4.77
N SER A 253 6.32 7.15 4.03
CA SER A 253 7.33 8.21 4.16
C SER A 253 6.76 9.57 3.74
N MET A 254 5.92 9.61 2.70
CA MET A 254 5.24 10.83 2.28
C MET A 254 4.25 11.33 3.33
N SER A 255 3.36 10.46 3.84
CA SER A 255 2.43 10.83 4.92
C SER A 255 3.17 11.31 6.17
N MET A 256 4.28 10.65 6.55
CA MET A 256 5.11 11.06 7.67
C MET A 256 5.64 12.48 7.48
N VAL A 257 6.17 12.80 6.30
CA VAL A 257 6.60 14.17 5.99
C VAL A 257 5.42 15.13 6.10
N GLN A 258 4.26 14.80 5.53
CA GLN A 258 3.07 15.66 5.54
C GLN A 258 2.54 15.94 6.95
N PHE A 259 2.66 15.01 7.90
CA PHE A 259 2.31 15.27 9.30
C PHE A 259 3.38 16.09 10.04
N ILE A 260 4.66 15.94 9.70
CA ILE A 260 5.76 16.75 10.27
C ILE A 260 5.70 18.20 9.77
N ILE A 261 5.74 18.38 8.45
CA ILE A 261 4.62 18.94 7.70
C ILE A 261 3.68 19.89 8.43
N LEU A 262 2.64 19.33 9.02
CA LEU A 262 1.56 20.06 9.67
C LEU A 262 1.93 20.56 11.08
N GLY A 263 3.14 20.31 11.56
CA GLY A 263 3.58 20.72 12.89
C GLY A 263 2.97 19.89 14.02
N VAL A 264 2.61 18.62 13.76
CA VAL A 264 2.10 17.74 14.82
C VAL A 264 3.18 17.54 15.89
N ASP A 265 2.84 17.88 17.14
CA ASP A 265 3.73 17.76 18.29
C ASP A 265 4.11 16.28 18.57
N GLY A 266 5.29 16.06 19.16
CA GLY A 266 5.69 14.74 19.64
C GLY A 266 6.51 13.89 18.66
N ILE A 267 7.31 14.52 17.79
CA ILE A 267 8.23 13.84 16.84
C ILE A 267 9.12 12.81 17.54
N ALA A 268 9.60 13.09 18.76
CA ALA A 268 10.41 12.16 19.54
C ALA A 268 9.66 10.85 19.86
N GLY A 269 8.39 10.96 20.29
CA GLY A 269 7.53 9.79 20.52
C GLY A 269 7.27 9.01 19.23
N ALA A 270 7.01 9.72 18.12
CA ALA A 270 6.83 9.10 16.82
C ALA A 270 8.05 8.30 16.35
N LEU A 271 9.27 8.79 16.64
CA LEU A 271 10.52 8.10 16.34
C LEU A 271 10.68 6.82 17.17
N VAL A 272 10.37 6.87 18.47
CA VAL A 272 10.39 5.69 19.35
C VAL A 272 9.41 4.62 18.84
N TYR A 273 8.18 5.00 18.49
CA TYR A 273 7.23 4.06 17.92
C TYR A 273 7.65 3.53 16.55
N ALA A 274 8.33 4.34 15.72
CA ALA A 274 8.88 3.88 14.45
C ALA A 274 9.97 2.81 14.65
N ALA A 275 10.89 3.03 15.59
CA ALA A 275 11.94 2.08 15.94
C ALA A 275 11.37 0.79 16.55
N ALA A 276 10.41 0.91 17.47
CA ALA A 276 9.72 -0.24 18.07
C ALA A 276 8.99 -1.08 16.99
N CYS A 277 8.30 -0.43 16.05
CA CYS A 277 7.66 -1.11 14.92
C CYS A 277 8.67 -1.76 13.96
N PHE A 278 9.83 -1.14 13.73
CA PHE A 278 10.88 -1.70 12.90
C PHE A 278 11.39 -3.03 13.49
N VAL A 279 11.75 -3.03 14.78
CA VAL A 279 12.20 -4.24 15.49
C VAL A 279 11.08 -5.29 15.56
N GLY A 280 9.87 -4.88 15.94
CA GLY A 280 8.71 -5.76 16.01
C GLY A 280 8.33 -6.38 14.67
N SER A 281 8.51 -5.66 13.56
CA SER A 281 8.24 -6.18 12.22
C SER A 281 9.30 -7.19 11.78
N ILE A 282 10.59 -6.98 12.08
CA ILE A 282 11.62 -8.00 11.80
C ILE A 282 11.31 -9.28 12.58
N PHE A 283 11.03 -9.14 13.88
CA PHE A 283 10.66 -10.27 14.73
C PHE A 283 9.42 -10.99 14.20
N GLY A 284 8.38 -10.23 13.84
CA GLY A 284 7.15 -10.77 13.26
C GLY A 284 7.39 -11.53 11.96
N LEU A 285 8.22 -11.01 11.05
CA LEU A 285 8.58 -11.69 9.80
C LEU A 285 9.30 -13.02 10.07
N VAL A 286 10.32 -13.02 10.93
CA VAL A 286 11.07 -14.23 11.30
C VAL A 286 10.15 -15.28 11.94
N VAL A 287 9.25 -14.86 12.84
CA VAL A 287 8.28 -15.75 13.48
C VAL A 287 7.29 -16.30 12.47
N ILE A 288 6.75 -15.48 11.57
CA ILE A 288 5.79 -15.91 10.56
C ILE A 288 6.45 -16.89 9.59
N GLU A 289 7.66 -16.63 9.10
CA GLU A 289 8.38 -17.54 8.20
C GLU A 289 8.79 -18.84 8.90
N GLY A 290 9.17 -18.77 10.17
CA GLY A 290 9.42 -19.95 11.01
C GLY A 290 8.14 -20.78 11.20
N ALA A 291 7.01 -20.11 11.48
CA ALA A 291 5.71 -20.74 11.63
C ALA A 291 5.22 -21.35 10.31
N MET A 292 5.44 -20.70 9.15
CA MET A 292 5.17 -21.26 7.83
C MET A 292 5.89 -22.58 7.62
N ARG A 293 7.21 -22.61 7.91
CA ARG A 293 8.04 -23.81 7.76
C ARG A 293 7.60 -24.95 8.70
N LYS A 294 7.16 -24.63 9.91
CA LYS A 294 6.75 -25.63 10.91
C LYS A 294 5.33 -26.15 10.72
N SER A 295 4.38 -25.28 10.35
CA SER A 295 2.96 -25.64 10.24
C SER A 295 2.54 -26.11 8.85
N GLY A 296 3.30 -25.78 7.80
CA GLY A 296 3.02 -26.19 6.40
C GLY A 296 1.69 -25.68 5.83
N ARG A 297 0.97 -24.82 6.56
CA ARG A 297 -0.39 -24.36 6.24
C ARG A 297 -0.45 -22.83 6.24
N VAL A 298 -0.65 -22.24 5.07
CA VAL A 298 -0.73 -20.78 4.89
C VAL A 298 -2.03 -20.23 5.47
N SER A 299 -3.09 -21.05 5.53
CA SER A 299 -4.39 -20.68 6.10
C SER A 299 -4.35 -20.23 7.56
N LEU A 300 -3.45 -20.79 8.39
CA LEU A 300 -3.30 -20.40 9.80
C LEU A 300 -2.85 -18.94 9.95
N ILE A 301 -1.99 -18.48 9.05
CA ILE A 301 -1.45 -17.12 9.09
C ILE A 301 -2.53 -16.12 8.70
N VAL A 302 -3.30 -16.42 7.66
CA VAL A 302 -4.43 -15.57 7.25
C VAL A 302 -5.48 -15.48 8.37
N LEU A 303 -5.72 -16.59 9.08
CA LEU A 303 -6.63 -16.62 10.23
C LEU A 303 -6.08 -15.80 11.42
N LEU A 304 -4.77 -15.91 11.70
CA LEU A 304 -4.10 -15.12 12.74
C LEU A 304 -4.17 -13.62 12.43
N VAL A 305 -3.91 -13.20 11.19
CA VAL A 305 -4.07 -11.80 10.76
C VAL A 305 -5.53 -11.36 10.93
N ALA A 306 -6.50 -12.18 10.55
CA ALA A 306 -7.91 -11.88 10.77
C ALA A 306 -8.25 -11.70 12.27
N ALA A 307 -7.69 -12.54 13.14
CA ALA A 307 -7.87 -12.44 14.59
C ALA A 307 -7.28 -11.14 15.15
N VAL A 308 -6.06 -10.77 14.73
CA VAL A 308 -5.43 -9.50 15.13
C VAL A 308 -6.28 -8.30 14.69
N LEU A 309 -6.76 -8.28 13.44
CA LEU A 309 -7.63 -7.20 12.95
C LEU A 309 -8.95 -7.12 13.73
N ALA A 310 -9.53 -8.27 14.11
CA ALA A 310 -10.76 -8.32 14.90
C ALA A 310 -10.56 -7.73 16.32
N VAL A 311 -9.45 -8.05 16.98
CA VAL A 311 -9.08 -7.50 18.29
C VAL A 311 -8.82 -6.00 18.18
N SER A 312 -8.04 -5.57 17.18
CA SER A 312 -7.77 -4.15 16.93
C SER A 312 -9.06 -3.36 16.70
N LYS A 313 -9.99 -3.89 15.89
CA LYS A 313 -11.31 -3.27 15.70
C LYS A 313 -12.03 -3.06 17.02
N GLY A 314 -12.05 -4.06 17.90
CA GLY A 314 -12.68 -3.96 19.22
C GLY A 314 -12.05 -2.87 20.08
N GLY A 315 -10.72 -2.82 20.17
CA GLY A 315 -9.99 -1.81 20.92
C GLY A 315 -10.20 -0.38 20.40
N ILE A 316 -10.15 -0.20 19.08
CA ILE A 316 -10.39 1.10 18.43
C ILE A 316 -11.84 1.54 18.62
N ALA A 317 -12.82 0.65 18.46
CA ALA A 317 -14.23 0.98 18.67
C ALA A 317 -14.50 1.40 20.12
N TYR A 318 -13.93 0.68 21.10
CA TYR A 318 -14.09 1.00 22.51
C TYR A 318 -13.42 2.34 22.88
N SER A 319 -12.14 2.48 22.57
CA SER A 319 -11.38 3.71 22.88
C SER A 319 -11.92 4.93 22.14
N GLY A 320 -12.33 4.76 20.88
CA GLY A 320 -12.98 5.80 20.10
C GLY A 320 -14.33 6.22 20.71
N ALA A 321 -15.17 5.27 21.11
CA ALA A 321 -16.45 5.58 21.75
C ALA A 321 -16.27 6.34 23.07
N VAL A 322 -15.31 5.94 23.90
CA VAL A 322 -14.99 6.64 25.16
C VAL A 322 -14.50 8.06 24.89
N ARG A 323 -13.64 8.27 23.90
CA ARG A 323 -13.13 9.60 23.51
C ARG A 323 -14.24 10.52 23.00
N VAL A 324 -15.06 10.03 22.09
CA VAL A 324 -16.20 10.78 21.54
C VAL A 324 -17.19 11.13 22.65
N TRP A 325 -17.47 10.19 23.55
CA TRP A 325 -18.34 10.44 24.70
C TRP A 325 -17.77 11.49 25.65
N ALA A 326 -16.47 11.44 25.95
CA ALA A 326 -15.80 12.42 26.79
C ALA A 326 -15.78 13.83 26.15
N GLN A 327 -15.55 13.91 24.83
CA GLN A 327 -15.64 15.17 24.11
C GLN A 327 -17.06 15.74 24.15
N TYR A 328 -18.09 14.86 24.08
CA TYR A 328 -19.51 15.26 24.12
C TYR A 328 -19.89 15.85 25.47
N THR A 329 -19.47 15.20 26.56
CA THR A 329 -19.76 15.71 27.92
C THR A 329 -18.94 16.95 28.28
N SER A 330 -17.75 17.12 27.69
CA SER A 330 -16.91 18.30 27.92
C SER A 330 -17.34 19.56 27.15
N GLY A 331 -18.29 19.44 26.22
CA GLY A 331 -18.76 20.57 25.40
C GLY A 331 -17.73 21.08 24.38
N GLN A 332 -16.73 20.27 24.02
CA GLN A 332 -15.72 20.62 23.02
C GLN A 332 -16.32 20.69 21.59
N TYR A 333 -15.73 21.51 20.73
CA TYR A 333 -16.16 21.64 19.34
C TYR A 333 -15.98 20.33 18.58
N MET A 334 -17.10 19.77 18.09
CA MET A 334 -17.13 18.51 17.31
C MET A 334 -17.37 18.71 15.81
N GLY A 335 -17.38 19.96 15.36
CA GLY A 335 -17.55 20.27 13.95
C GLY A 335 -16.32 19.93 13.13
N PHE A 336 -16.45 20.06 11.82
CA PHE A 336 -15.31 19.98 10.92
C PHE A 336 -14.36 21.14 11.21
N VAL A 337 -13.07 20.83 11.31
CA VAL A 337 -12.04 21.87 11.35
C VAL A 337 -11.80 22.29 9.91
N LEU A 338 -12.09 23.55 9.62
CA LEU A 338 -11.75 24.08 8.31
C LEU A 338 -10.20 24.15 8.21
N PRO A 339 -9.62 23.91 7.03
CA PRO A 339 -8.18 24.06 6.80
C PRO A 339 -7.71 25.53 6.93
N CYS A 340 -8.65 26.45 7.12
CA CYS A 340 -8.56 27.84 7.54
C CYS A 340 -9.43 28.02 8.78
#